data_AF-A0A8I2YTE1-F1
#
_entry.id   AF-A0A8I2YTE1-F1
#
_cell.length_a   1.000
_cell.length_b   1.000
_cell.length_c   1.000
_cell.angle_alpha   90.00
_cell.angle_beta   90.00
_cell.angle_gamma   90.00
#
_symmetry.space_group_name_H-M   'P 1'
#
loop_
_entity.id
_entity.type
_entity.pdbx_description
1 polymer ?
#
loop_
_entity_poly.entity_id
_entity_poly.type
_entity_poly.pdbx_seq_one_letter_code
_entity_poly.pdbx_strand_id
1 'polypeptide(L)'
;MLQVVYSLQSPNHALCFLLALSLLHSIWALWPIPAALSTSNTTLVLSSNFYFDVAIQNVPADFHNAVQQAQYYLENDKLSRLIVGHGANDSATLTNAKSLPLLKLSLASGATVNPIATESVKPLGTCSEEYILTILADDSPHCLPTRSWACVVGWR
;
A
#
# COMPACT_ATOMS: atom_id res chain seq x y z
N MET A 1 -7.94 -53.70 -11.66
CA MET A 1 -6.60 -53.32 -12.12
C MET A 1 -6.77 -52.33 -13.27
N LEU A 2 -7.02 -51.05 -12.97
CA LEU A 2 -7.06 -49.99 -13.99
C LEU A 2 -5.65 -49.43 -14.13
N GLN A 3 -5.01 -49.68 -15.27
CA GLN A 3 -3.75 -49.03 -15.61
C GLN A 3 -4.07 -47.67 -16.23
N VAL A 4 -3.70 -46.61 -15.51
CA VAL A 4 -3.62 -45.26 -16.06
C VAL A 4 -2.39 -45.23 -16.98
N VAL A 5 -2.65 -45.19 -18.28
CA VAL A 5 -1.63 -45.04 -19.32
C VAL A 5 -1.05 -43.63 -19.20
N TYR A 6 0.14 -43.50 -18.63
CA TYR A 6 0.93 -42.28 -18.73
C TYR A 6 1.52 -42.22 -20.14
N SER A 7 0.81 -41.55 -21.05
CA SER A 7 1.33 -41.18 -22.36
C SER A 7 2.46 -40.17 -22.17
N LEU A 8 3.57 -40.37 -22.89
CA LEU A 8 4.79 -39.57 -22.85
C LEU A 8 4.49 -38.09 -23.20
N GLN A 9 4.26 -37.27 -22.17
CA GLN A 9 4.14 -35.82 -22.29
C GLN A 9 5.49 -35.25 -22.77
N SER A 10 5.54 -34.69 -23.97
CA SER A 10 6.79 -34.18 -24.53
C SER A 10 7.39 -33.09 -23.61
N PRO A 11 8.73 -33.02 -23.48
CA PRO A 11 9.41 -32.10 -22.53
C PRO A 11 9.06 -30.62 -22.77
N ASN A 12 8.63 -30.30 -23.99
CA ASN A 12 8.22 -28.96 -24.39
C ASN A 12 6.94 -28.49 -23.66
N HIS A 13 6.00 -29.40 -23.35
CA HIS A 13 4.78 -29.03 -22.62
C HIS A 13 5.06 -28.78 -21.14
N ALA A 14 5.94 -29.58 -20.53
CA ALA A 14 6.38 -29.38 -19.15
C ALA A 14 7.16 -28.06 -19.01
N LEU A 15 8.01 -27.74 -19.98
CA LEU A 15 8.74 -26.47 -20.02
C LEU A 15 7.80 -25.27 -20.20
N CYS A 16 6.83 -25.34 -21.13
CA CYS A 16 5.82 -24.31 -21.30
C CYS A 16 4.94 -24.11 -20.06
N PHE A 17 4.59 -25.19 -19.36
CA PHE A 17 3.80 -25.11 -18.13
C PHE A 17 4.59 -24.48 -16.98
N LEU A 18 5.87 -24.84 -16.81
CA LEU A 18 6.78 -24.21 -15.85
C LEU A 18 7.04 -22.73 -16.17
N LEU A 19 7.17 -22.37 -17.46
CA LEU A 19 7.32 -20.99 -17.90
C LEU A 19 6.05 -20.16 -17.61
N ALA A 20 4.87 -20.75 -17.85
CA ALA A 20 3.58 -20.12 -17.54
C ALA A 20 3.39 -19.89 -16.03
N LEU A 21 3.86 -20.80 -15.17
CA LEU A 21 3.83 -20.64 -13.72
C LEU A 21 4.78 -19.54 -13.23
N SER A 22 5.91 -19.30 -13.91
CA SER A 22 6.87 -18.26 -13.52
C SER A 22 6.32 -16.84 -13.70
N LEU A 23 5.35 -16.64 -14.60
CA LEU A 23 4.70 -15.35 -14.86
C LEU A 23 3.68 -14.93 -13.78
N LEU A 24 3.37 -15.80 -12.81
CA LEU A 24 2.37 -15.54 -11.77
C LEU A 24 2.92 -14.82 -10.54
N HIS A 25 4.21 -14.47 -10.50
CA HIS A 25 4.82 -13.84 -9.33
C HIS A 25 4.74 -12.32 -9.42
N SER A 26 3.67 -11.75 -8.89
CA SER A 26 3.62 -10.32 -8.55
C SER A 26 4.58 -10.07 -7.39
N ILE A 27 5.65 -9.32 -7.64
CA ILE A 27 6.55 -8.84 -6.59
C ILE A 27 5.85 -7.67 -5.91
N TRP A 28 5.44 -7.87 -4.66
CA TRP A 28 4.93 -6.81 -3.80
C TRP A 28 6.13 -6.08 -3.19
N ALA A 29 6.30 -4.81 -3.52
CA ALA A 29 7.37 -3.97 -2.96
C ALA A 29 7.09 -3.54 -1.51
N LEU A 30 6.39 -4.37 -0.72
CA LEU A 30 6.11 -4.12 0.69
C LEU A 30 7.20 -4.79 1.52
N TRP A 31 8.01 -3.97 2.19
CA TRP A 31 9.05 -4.46 3.10
C TRP A 31 9.14 -3.56 4.34
N PRO A 32 9.05 -4.13 5.56
CA PRO A 32 8.68 -5.52 5.86
C PRO A 32 7.23 -5.85 5.46
N ILE A 33 6.89 -7.13 5.38
CA ILE A 33 5.52 -7.57 5.09
C ILE A 33 4.61 -7.20 6.27
N PRO A 34 3.46 -6.54 6.05
CA PRO A 34 2.51 -6.21 7.11
C PRO A 34 1.96 -7.47 7.82
N ALA A 35 1.61 -7.34 9.10
CA ALA A 35 1.01 -8.43 9.88
C ALA A 35 -0.31 -8.94 9.28
N ALA A 36 -1.07 -8.06 8.63
CA ALA A 36 -2.27 -8.40 7.86
C ALA A 36 -2.33 -7.53 6.59
N LEU A 37 -2.66 -8.15 5.46
CA LEU A 37 -2.79 -7.48 4.16
C LEU A 37 -4.05 -7.96 3.45
N SER A 38 -4.90 -7.03 3.05
CA SER A 38 -6.07 -7.27 2.19
C SER A 38 -6.05 -6.25 1.05
N THR A 39 -6.14 -6.73 -0.18
CA THR A 39 -5.91 -5.91 -1.39
C THR A 39 -7.09 -6.02 -2.34
N SER A 40 -7.41 -4.90 -2.99
CA SER A 40 -8.36 -4.87 -4.10
C SER A 40 -7.64 -4.93 -5.45
N ASN A 41 -8.37 -5.32 -6.51
CA ASN A 41 -7.90 -5.28 -7.89
C ASN A 41 -8.14 -3.92 -8.58
N THR A 42 -8.68 -2.94 -7.85
CA THR A 42 -8.92 -1.59 -8.38
C THR A 42 -7.64 -0.77 -8.36
N THR A 43 -7.26 -0.24 -9.52
CA THR A 43 -6.13 0.70 -9.63
C THR A 43 -6.55 2.10 -9.21
N LEU A 44 -5.69 2.75 -8.41
CA LEU A 44 -5.84 4.14 -8.00
C LEU A 44 -4.60 4.93 -8.41
N VAL A 45 -4.80 6.20 -8.73
CA VAL A 45 -3.72 7.15 -9.03
C VAL A 45 -3.75 8.24 -7.97
N LEU A 46 -2.59 8.70 -7.51
CA LEU A 46 -2.54 9.85 -6.61
C LEU A 46 -2.89 11.12 -7.39
N SER A 47 -3.69 11.99 -6.79
CA SER A 47 -3.98 13.29 -7.39
C SER A 47 -2.71 14.12 -7.52
N SER A 48 -2.64 14.97 -8.55
CA SER A 48 -1.54 15.95 -8.72
C SER A 48 -1.37 16.91 -7.54
N ASN A 49 -2.40 17.05 -6.71
CA ASN A 49 -2.41 17.85 -5.48
C ASN A 49 -2.65 16.98 -4.23
N PHE A 50 -2.21 15.71 -4.27
CA PHE A 50 -2.31 14.80 -3.13
C PHE A 50 -1.63 15.39 -1.90
N TYR A 51 -2.27 15.27 -0.73
CA TYR A 51 -1.69 15.71 0.53
C TYR A 51 -2.12 14.82 1.72
N PHE A 52 -1.38 14.91 2.81
CA PHE A 52 -1.75 14.28 4.08
C PHE A 52 -2.63 15.23 4.92
N ASP A 53 -3.83 14.79 5.29
CA ASP A 53 -4.72 15.50 6.21
C ASP A 53 -4.45 15.04 7.65
N VAL A 54 -3.78 15.88 8.45
CA VAL A 54 -3.41 15.55 9.83
C VAL A 54 -4.56 15.89 10.78
N ALA A 55 -5.45 14.93 11.03
CA ALA A 55 -6.62 15.09 11.89
C ALA A 55 -6.30 14.78 13.36
N ILE A 56 -5.22 15.40 13.85
CA ILE A 56 -4.66 15.15 15.18
C ILE A 56 -4.38 16.53 15.82
N GLN A 57 -4.77 16.71 17.08
CA GLN A 57 -4.55 17.97 17.79
C GLN A 57 -3.15 18.03 18.42
N ASN A 58 -2.55 19.22 18.47
CA ASN A 58 -1.28 19.50 19.16
C ASN A 58 -0.12 18.58 18.71
N VAL A 59 0.00 18.38 17.41
CA VAL A 59 1.01 17.51 16.81
C VAL A 59 2.42 18.08 16.99
N PRO A 60 3.39 17.27 17.46
CA PRO A 60 4.79 17.69 17.58
C PRO A 60 5.46 18.01 16.23
N ALA A 61 6.53 18.80 16.29
CA ALA A 61 7.25 19.24 15.09
C ALA A 61 7.90 18.09 14.30
N ASP A 62 8.37 17.04 14.98
CA ASP A 62 8.99 15.89 14.31
C ASP A 62 7.98 15.04 13.51
N PHE A 63 6.72 14.98 13.95
CA PHE A 63 5.63 14.40 13.18
C PHE A 63 5.37 15.20 11.90
N HIS A 64 5.33 16.53 11.97
CA HIS A 64 5.21 17.36 10.76
C HIS A 64 6.37 17.13 9.79
N ASN A 65 7.60 17.00 10.30
CA ASN A 65 8.76 16.67 9.47
C ASN A 65 8.62 15.29 8.81
N ALA A 66 8.10 14.29 9.52
CA ALA A 66 7.85 12.96 8.96
C ALA A 66 6.80 12.99 7.85
N VAL A 67 5.71 13.76 8.04
CA VAL A 67 4.69 13.97 6.98
C VAL A 67 5.29 14.66 5.76
N GLN A 68 6.09 15.70 5.95
CA GLN A 68 6.78 16.39 4.86
C GLN A 68 7.77 15.48 4.14
N GLN A 69 8.49 14.64 4.87
CA GLN A 69 9.41 13.67 4.30
C GLN A 69 8.68 12.60 3.48
N ALA A 70 7.54 12.11 3.98
CA ALA A 70 6.69 11.18 3.23
C ALA A 70 6.15 11.82 1.94
N GLN A 71 5.67 13.07 2.00
CA GLN A 71 5.25 13.83 0.83
C GLN A 71 6.39 13.99 -0.18
N TYR A 72 7.59 14.35 0.30
CA TYR A 72 8.77 14.50 -0.53
C TYR A 72 9.08 13.21 -1.30
N TYR A 73 9.07 12.05 -0.64
CA TYR A 73 9.29 10.78 -1.33
C TYR A 73 8.15 10.44 -2.28
N LEU A 74 6.87 10.68 -1.94
CA LEU A 74 5.80 10.43 -2.91
C LEU A 74 5.93 11.23 -4.21
N GLU A 75 6.45 12.45 -4.14
CA GLU A 75 6.60 13.33 -5.30
C GLU A 75 7.92 13.11 -6.06
N ASN A 76 8.99 12.78 -5.34
CA ASN A 76 10.36 12.79 -5.88
C ASN A 76 10.98 11.40 -5.96
N ASP A 77 10.45 10.42 -5.25
CA ASP A 77 10.94 9.05 -5.32
C ASP A 77 10.58 8.49 -6.69
N LYS A 78 11.61 8.25 -7.49
CA LYS A 78 11.50 7.76 -8.86
C LYS A 78 11.26 6.26 -8.85
N LEU A 79 10.32 5.78 -8.02
CA LEU A 79 9.92 4.39 -7.81
C LEU A 79 9.44 3.75 -9.12
N SER A 80 10.39 3.53 -10.01
CA SER A 80 10.22 2.89 -11.28
C SER A 80 10.35 1.41 -11.03
N ARG A 81 9.42 0.61 -11.56
CA ARG A 81 9.60 -0.84 -11.59
C ARG A 81 10.93 -1.15 -12.27
N LEU A 82 11.75 -1.99 -11.64
CA LEU A 82 13.14 -2.30 -12.02
C LEU A 82 13.26 -3.08 -13.35
N ILE A 83 12.23 -3.06 -14.20
CA ILE A 83 12.19 -3.80 -15.46
C ILE A 83 11.64 -2.86 -16.54
N VAL A 84 12.39 -2.74 -17.63
CA VAL A 84 12.07 -1.91 -18.79
C VAL A 84 10.73 -2.35 -19.40
N GLY A 85 9.81 -1.41 -19.65
CA GLY A 85 8.53 -1.65 -20.33
C GLY A 85 7.32 -1.88 -19.42
N HIS A 86 7.49 -2.14 -18.12
CA HIS A 86 6.39 -2.48 -17.21
C HIS A 86 5.53 -1.29 -16.72
N GLY A 87 5.92 -0.04 -17.03
CA GLY A 87 5.06 1.13 -16.82
C GLY A 87 4.17 1.47 -18.01
N ALA A 88 4.63 1.18 -19.24
CA ALA A 88 3.92 1.52 -20.47
C ALA A 88 2.67 0.66 -20.67
N ASN A 89 2.73 -0.62 -20.31
CA ASN A 89 1.60 -1.54 -20.42
C ASN A 89 0.43 -1.21 -19.47
N ASP A 90 0.69 -0.49 -18.38
CA ASP A 90 -0.35 -0.12 -17.41
C ASP A 90 -0.99 1.23 -17.73
N SER A 91 -0.54 1.92 -18.78
CA SER A 91 -1.06 3.22 -19.21
C SER A 91 -2.59 3.22 -19.43
N ALA A 92 -3.13 2.15 -20.03
CA ALA A 92 -4.57 1.99 -20.24
C ALA A 92 -5.35 1.90 -18.91
N THR A 93 -4.79 1.19 -17.92
CA THR A 93 -5.36 1.03 -16.58
C THR A 93 -5.26 2.33 -15.78
N LEU A 94 -4.15 3.07 -15.92
CA LEU A 94 -3.93 4.35 -15.23
C LEU A 94 -4.83 5.47 -15.76
N THR A 95 -5.13 5.48 -17.06
CA THR A 95 -5.94 6.54 -17.68
C THR A 95 -7.36 6.59 -17.11
N ASN A 96 -7.91 5.44 -16.71
CA ASN A 96 -9.27 5.33 -16.17
C ASN A 96 -9.30 5.15 -14.64
N ALA A 97 -8.13 5.13 -13.99
CA ALA A 97 -8.06 4.92 -12.55
C ALA A 97 -8.64 6.12 -11.78
N LYS A 98 -9.32 5.84 -10.67
CA LYS A 98 -9.82 6.91 -9.78
C LYS A 98 -8.64 7.62 -9.12
N SER A 99 -8.76 8.94 -8.99
CA SER A 99 -7.75 9.78 -8.34
C SER A 99 -7.97 9.83 -6.82
N LEU A 100 -6.92 9.58 -6.03
CA LEU A 100 -6.88 9.71 -4.57
C LEU A 100 -6.35 11.10 -4.20
N PRO A 101 -7.18 12.01 -3.66
CA PRO A 101 -6.78 13.38 -3.33
C PRO A 101 -6.07 13.55 -2.00
N LEU A 102 -6.28 12.67 -1.01
CA LEU A 102 -5.66 12.82 0.31
C LEU A 102 -5.56 11.50 1.08
N LEU A 103 -4.66 11.48 2.06
CA LEU A 103 -4.59 10.48 3.12
C LEU A 103 -4.85 11.15 4.47
N LYS A 104 -5.89 10.72 5.17
CA LYS A 104 -6.19 11.22 6.52
C LYS A 104 -5.40 10.44 7.57
N LEU A 105 -4.65 11.16 8.40
CA LEU A 105 -3.91 10.63 9.53
C LEU A 105 -4.70 10.88 10.81
N SER A 106 -4.93 9.83 11.59
CA SER A 106 -5.70 9.91 12.84
C SER A 106 -5.16 8.94 13.88
N LEU A 107 -5.33 9.29 15.16
CA LEU A 107 -5.00 8.41 16.27
C LEU A 107 -6.22 7.61 16.73
N ALA A 108 -5.98 6.53 17.48
CA ALA A 108 -7.06 5.83 18.17
C ALA A 108 -7.69 6.73 19.23
N SER A 109 -8.96 6.48 19.56
CA SER A 109 -9.67 7.24 20.59
C SER A 109 -8.95 7.15 21.94
N GLY A 110 -8.70 8.30 22.57
CA GLY A 110 -8.01 8.40 23.85
C GLY A 110 -6.48 8.38 23.78
N ALA A 111 -5.91 8.20 22.59
CA ALA A 111 -4.47 8.20 22.41
C ALA A 111 -3.88 9.61 22.49
N THR A 112 -2.67 9.69 23.05
CA THR A 112 -1.91 10.94 23.18
C THR A 112 -0.80 10.97 22.15
N VAL A 113 -0.64 12.10 21.47
CA VAL A 113 0.47 12.30 20.54
C VAL A 113 1.71 12.67 21.33
N ASN A 114 2.76 11.88 21.20
CA ASN A 114 4.09 12.22 21.68
C ASN A 114 5.03 12.46 20.48
N PRO A 115 6.14 13.18 20.67
CA PRO A 115 7.18 13.28 19.66
C PRO A 115 7.65 11.89 19.25
N ILE A 116 7.86 11.67 17.96
CA ILE A 116 8.43 10.44 17.39
C ILE A 116 9.73 10.09 18.10
N ALA A 117 10.61 11.08 18.32
CA ALA A 117 11.87 10.85 19.02
C ALA A 117 11.69 10.28 20.44
N THR A 118 10.61 10.65 21.13
CA THR A 118 10.28 10.13 22.47
C THR A 118 9.70 8.71 22.41
N GLU A 119 8.85 8.43 21.43
CA GLU A 119 8.27 7.10 21.21
C GLU A 119 9.33 6.07 20.81
N SER A 120 10.27 6.44 19.93
CA SER A 120 11.32 5.55 19.41
C SER A 120 12.35 5.10 20.43
N VAL A 121 12.44 5.75 21.60
CA VAL A 121 13.40 5.40 22.68
C VAL A 121 12.74 4.72 23.87
N LYS A 122 11.44 4.41 23.79
CA LYS A 122 10.75 3.66 24.84
C LYS A 122 11.35 2.26 25.01
N PRO A 123 11.30 1.68 26.23
CA PRO A 123 11.69 0.30 26.45
C PRO A 123 11.00 -0.67 25.48
N LEU A 124 11.72 -1.72 25.05
CA LEU A 124 11.17 -2.76 24.18
C LEU A 124 9.89 -3.35 24.80
N GLY A 125 8.86 -3.51 23.96
CA GLY A 125 7.54 -3.99 24.41
C GLY A 125 6.63 -2.92 25.03
N THR A 126 7.09 -1.68 25.18
CA THR A 126 6.26 -0.54 25.63
C THR A 126 6.01 0.50 24.53
N CYS A 127 6.76 0.42 23.42
CA CYS A 127 6.48 1.18 22.21
C CYS A 127 5.39 0.47 21.39
N SER A 128 4.42 1.24 20.90
CA SER A 128 3.20 0.72 20.26
C SER A 128 3.16 1.03 18.75
N GLU A 129 4.07 0.48 17.95
CA GLU A 129 4.23 0.82 16.51
C GLU A 129 3.14 0.30 15.55
N GLU A 130 1.96 0.02 16.07
CA GLU A 130 0.82 -0.52 15.32
C GLU A 130 0.15 0.57 14.46
N TYR A 131 -0.20 0.20 13.24
CA TYR A 131 -0.96 1.05 12.33
C TYR A 131 -1.91 0.23 11.47
N ILE A 132 -2.99 0.87 11.04
CA ILE A 132 -3.93 0.35 10.04
C ILE A 132 -3.94 1.34 8.89
N LEU A 133 -3.54 0.92 7.71
CA LEU A 133 -3.69 1.68 6.47
C LEU A 133 -4.89 1.14 5.68
N THR A 134 -5.96 1.92 5.61
CA THR A 134 -7.13 1.59 4.78
C THR A 134 -7.12 2.48 3.55
N ILE A 135 -7.16 1.89 2.35
CA ILE A 135 -7.29 2.62 1.08
C ILE A 135 -8.58 2.18 0.41
N LEU A 136 -9.53 3.09 0.24
CA LEU A 136 -10.82 2.81 -0.40
C LEU A 136 -10.89 3.44 -1.77
N ALA A 137 -11.27 2.63 -2.76
CA ALA A 137 -11.56 3.09 -4.12
C ALA A 137 -13.02 3.52 -4.30
N ASP A 138 -13.90 3.22 -3.34
CA ASP A 138 -15.35 3.35 -3.49
C ASP A 138 -15.96 4.42 -2.59
N ASP A 139 -17.00 5.04 -3.14
CA ASP A 139 -17.87 6.08 -2.62
C ASP A 139 -19.02 5.50 -1.74
N SER A 140 -18.75 4.38 -1.05
CA SER A 140 -19.71 3.65 -0.21
C SER A 140 -20.33 4.52 0.90
N PRO A 141 -21.67 4.47 1.10
CA PRO A 141 -22.44 5.43 1.90
C PRO A 141 -22.19 5.40 3.42
N HIS A 142 -21.35 4.49 3.92
CA HIS A 142 -20.89 4.50 5.32
C HIS A 142 -19.66 5.40 5.54
N CYS A 143 -19.16 6.03 4.49
CA CYS A 143 -18.22 7.13 4.62
C CYS A 143 -18.64 8.33 3.77
N LEU A 144 -18.37 9.52 4.29
CA LEU A 144 -18.85 10.81 3.81
C LEU A 144 -18.74 10.97 2.28
N PRO A 145 -19.70 11.66 1.64
CA PRO A 145 -19.86 11.64 0.20
C PRO A 145 -18.72 12.42 -0.48
N THR A 146 -18.30 11.92 -1.63
CA THR A 146 -17.35 12.54 -2.56
C THR A 146 -15.89 12.59 -2.07
N ARG A 147 -15.14 11.54 -2.40
CA ARG A 147 -13.68 11.44 -2.68
C ARG A 147 -13.20 10.07 -2.21
N SER A 148 -12.35 9.40 -2.98
CA SER A 148 -11.53 8.31 -2.43
C SER A 148 -10.70 8.89 -1.29
N TRP A 149 -10.63 8.19 -0.18
CA TRP A 149 -9.82 8.60 0.97
C TRP A 149 -9.12 7.36 1.47
N ALA A 150 -7.95 7.58 2.05
CA ALA A 150 -7.29 6.56 2.82
C ALA A 150 -7.19 7.05 4.27
N CYS A 151 -7.27 6.13 5.23
CA CYS A 151 -7.18 6.45 6.65
C CYS A 151 -6.08 5.61 7.28
N VAL A 152 -5.16 6.30 7.95
CA VAL A 152 -4.27 5.68 8.91
C VAL A 152 -4.89 5.84 10.29
N VAL A 153 -5.24 4.72 10.91
CA VAL A 153 -5.57 4.64 12.34
C VAL A 153 -4.39 3.99 13.02
N GLY A 154 -3.67 4.74 13.85
CA GLY A 154 -2.60 4.20 14.69
C GLY A 154 -2.17 5.25 15.68
N TRP A 155 -2.41 5.01 16.96
CA TRP A 155 -1.50 4.75 18.10
C TRP A 155 -2.45 4.66 19.32
N ARG A 156 -2.28 3.69 20.22
CA ARG A 156 -3.12 3.51 21.42
C ARG A 156 -2.47 4.17 22.63
#